data_AF-A0A935V9C4-F1
#
_entry.id   AF-A0A935V9C4-F1
#
_cell.length_a   1.000
_cell.length_b   1.000
_cell.length_c   1.000
_cell.angle_alpha   90.00
_cell.angle_beta   90.00
_cell.angle_gamma   90.00
#
_symmetry.space_group_name_H-M   'P 1'
#
loop_
_entity.id
_entity.type
_entity.pdbx_description
1 polymer ?
#
loop_
_entity_poly.entity_id
_entity_poly.type
_entity_poly.pdbx_seq_one_letter_code
_entity_poly.pdbx_strand_id
1 'polypeptide(L)'
;MKNIILRARLLALAAALGLGLAAPAGAATITIVNADGAGEGFNDPTPVAQVGGNTGTTRGQQRLIAFQFAADVWGAILPSTVTIKITASFDPLTCTSTSAVLGSAGARQAFWDFAGAPQASTVYPVALANKLAGVDLAPGASNSSADDIQARFNVSVDDATCLGTSNWYYGLDGNNGADIDLVVVLLHEFGHGLGFASFVNSSTGSLFNGLQDVYSQFLFDNTVGLHWPDMTNGQRAASAINPLNVVFTGPQAVNDAGNLLGYASELLVSAPANVAGSYFVGDASFGPTVASSPVSGDVVLVVDSTIPTADGCEAITNAAALAGNIALIDRGICGFTAKVQAAQDAGAIGVIVVNNVAGPAASMGGASATVTIPSIMVSQADGNLLKAELANGLFASIQTSATRRAGTDDLGRPLVYTPNPLQQGSSVSHWDTSAMPNLLMEPAINSDLAHNGVDLTLGAFRDLGWFFGASPVPGAGSRWALRQNAPNPFNPSTTISFTLAEAGATELQVFNVRGQNVRKLVAGGLEAGDHSVTWDGRDDSGARVPSGVYFYKLTSGSFEGLQRMVLLK
;
A
#
# COMPACT_ATOMS: atom_id res chain seq x y z
N MET A 1 -20.93 -30.08 22.27
CA MET A 1 -19.68 -29.63 22.91
C MET A 1 -19.32 -28.28 22.31
N LYS A 2 -19.99 -27.15 22.61
CA LYS A 2 -19.98 -26.29 23.81
C LYS A 2 -18.58 -25.92 24.33
N ASN A 3 -18.24 -24.65 24.07
CA ASN A 3 -17.37 -23.70 24.80
C ASN A 3 -15.86 -23.67 24.60
N ILE A 4 -15.35 -22.42 24.69
CA ILE A 4 -13.98 -21.89 24.73
C ILE A 4 -13.53 -21.40 23.33
N ILE A 5 -13.54 -20.11 22.96
CA ILE A 5 -12.87 -18.96 23.59
C ILE A 5 -13.76 -17.69 23.54
N LEU A 6 -13.65 -16.90 24.62
CA LEU A 6 -14.47 -15.75 25.01
C LEU A 6 -13.88 -14.42 24.50
N ARG A 7 -14.77 -13.58 23.93
CA ARG A 7 -14.85 -12.10 23.94
C ARG A 7 -13.65 -11.29 24.47
N ALA A 8 -13.18 -10.37 23.63
CA ALA A 8 -12.69 -9.04 24.05
C ALA A 8 -13.35 -7.95 23.17
N ARG A 9 -14.50 -7.44 23.63
CA ARG A 9 -15.03 -6.12 23.27
C ARG A 9 -15.13 -5.35 24.57
N LEU A 10 -14.45 -4.21 24.66
CA LEU A 10 -14.87 -2.96 25.30
C LEU A 10 -13.64 -2.09 25.58
N LEU A 11 -13.46 -1.04 24.77
CA LEU A 11 -13.51 0.32 25.32
C LEU A 11 -13.94 1.27 24.21
N ALA A 12 -15.17 1.76 24.37
CA ALA A 12 -15.71 2.89 23.66
C ALA A 12 -14.99 4.15 24.16
N LEU A 13 -14.52 4.99 23.25
CA LEU A 13 -14.22 6.38 23.54
C LEU A 13 -15.23 7.23 22.74
N ALA A 14 -16.36 7.53 23.37
CA ALA A 14 -17.28 8.55 22.90
C ALA A 14 -17.65 9.46 24.08
N ALA A 15 -17.29 10.73 23.92
CA ALA A 15 -17.80 11.92 24.60
C ALA A 15 -17.91 11.93 26.15
N ALA A 16 -16.92 12.56 26.80
CA ALA A 16 -17.15 13.28 28.05
C ALA A 16 -16.32 14.57 28.06
N LEU A 17 -17.02 15.69 28.25
CA LEU A 17 -16.46 17.02 28.51
C LEU A 17 -15.38 16.99 29.60
N GLY A 18 -14.28 17.70 29.35
CA GLY A 18 -13.58 18.48 30.37
C GLY A 18 -12.97 17.70 31.54
N LEU A 19 -12.10 16.74 31.27
CA LEU A 19 -11.05 16.31 32.20
C LEU A 19 -9.82 16.01 31.33
N GLY A 20 -8.78 16.84 31.45
CA GLY A 20 -7.52 16.66 30.75
C GLY A 20 -6.90 15.31 31.11
N LEU A 21 -7.15 14.31 30.28
CA LEU A 21 -6.29 13.14 30.21
C LEU A 21 -4.95 13.66 29.71
N ALA A 22 -3.96 13.71 30.61
CA ALA A 22 -2.61 14.04 30.23
C ALA A 22 -2.21 13.09 29.10
N ALA A 23 -1.92 13.65 27.92
CA ALA A 23 -1.42 12.88 26.79
C ALA A 23 -0.20 12.05 27.25
N PRO A 24 -0.03 10.82 26.77
CA PRO A 24 1.14 10.03 27.10
C PRO A 24 2.40 10.85 26.78
N ALA A 25 3.39 10.80 27.67
CA ALA A 25 4.63 11.55 27.50
C ALA A 25 5.25 11.24 26.13
N GLY A 26 5.25 12.23 25.24
CA GLY A 26 5.79 12.12 23.88
C GLY A 26 4.78 12.32 22.75
N ALA A 27 3.46 12.30 22.96
CA ALA A 27 2.47 12.56 21.91
C ALA A 27 2.61 13.96 21.29
N ALA A 28 2.49 14.05 19.96
CA ALA A 28 2.57 15.30 19.24
C ALA A 28 1.34 16.18 19.50
N THR A 29 1.56 17.48 19.62
CA THR A 29 0.47 18.47 19.58
C THR A 29 0.35 18.99 18.15
N ILE A 30 -0.82 18.82 17.53
CA ILE A 30 -1.11 19.33 16.18
C ILE A 30 -2.17 20.42 16.28
N THR A 31 -1.86 21.61 15.78
CA THR A 31 -2.75 22.78 15.86
C THR A 31 -3.19 23.21 14.47
N ILE A 32 -4.50 23.42 14.31
CA ILE A 32 -5.07 23.97 13.08
C ILE A 32 -4.97 25.50 13.10
N VAL A 33 -4.36 26.06 12.07
CA VAL A 33 -4.26 27.49 11.82
C VAL A 33 -5.25 27.85 10.72
N ASN A 34 -6.31 28.56 11.09
CA ASN A 34 -7.35 29.02 10.18
C ASN A 34 -6.80 30.09 9.22
N ALA A 35 -6.74 29.77 7.92
CA ALA A 35 -6.36 30.69 6.86
C ALA A 35 -7.55 31.26 6.06
N ASP A 36 -8.79 30.90 6.43
CA ASP A 36 -10.00 31.43 5.81
C ASP A 36 -10.30 32.86 6.31
N GLY A 37 -10.82 33.67 5.40
CA GLY A 37 -11.40 34.99 5.63
C GLY A 37 -12.81 34.93 6.25
N ALA A 38 -13.42 36.09 6.44
CA ALA A 38 -14.73 36.18 7.08
C ALA A 38 -15.84 35.60 6.18
N GLY A 39 -16.64 34.68 6.72
CA GLY A 39 -17.79 34.10 6.03
C GLY A 39 -17.47 32.91 5.10
N GLU A 40 -16.21 32.48 5.02
CA GLU A 40 -15.78 31.35 4.20
C GLU A 40 -15.20 30.22 5.05
N GLY A 41 -15.14 29.00 4.49
CA GLY A 41 -14.48 27.86 5.10
C GLY A 41 -14.82 27.61 6.56
N PHE A 42 -13.83 27.70 7.46
CA PHE A 42 -13.99 27.58 8.91
C PHE A 42 -14.83 28.71 9.55
N ASN A 43 -14.94 29.85 8.87
CA ASN A 43 -15.70 31.01 9.31
C ASN A 43 -17.10 31.09 8.66
N ASP A 44 -17.55 30.05 7.95
CA ASP A 44 -18.89 29.95 7.38
C ASP A 44 -19.96 29.95 8.50
N PRO A 45 -20.82 30.99 8.58
CA PRO A 45 -21.80 31.14 9.64
C PRO A 45 -23.10 30.36 9.39
N THR A 46 -23.22 29.64 8.27
CA THR A 46 -24.42 28.91 7.87
C THR A 46 -24.84 27.94 8.99
N PRO A 47 -26.03 28.10 9.60
CA PRO A 47 -26.48 27.22 10.67
C PRO A 47 -26.68 25.79 10.16
N VAL A 48 -26.22 24.81 10.92
CA VAL A 48 -26.38 23.38 10.64
C VAL A 48 -26.73 22.62 11.90
N ALA A 49 -27.45 21.50 11.76
CA ALA A 49 -27.68 20.59 12.87
C ALA A 49 -26.40 19.82 13.20
N GLN A 50 -26.21 19.47 14.48
CA GLN A 50 -25.14 18.56 14.90
C GLN A 50 -25.27 17.21 14.20
N VAL A 51 -24.15 16.63 13.80
CA VAL A 51 -24.10 15.37 13.04
C VAL A 51 -22.95 14.49 13.55
N GLY A 52 -23.19 13.19 13.72
CA GLY A 52 -22.15 12.21 14.02
C GLY A 52 -21.23 12.55 15.21
N GLY A 53 -21.74 13.17 16.27
CA GLY A 53 -20.92 13.60 17.42
C GLY A 53 -20.18 14.94 17.24
N ASN A 54 -20.28 15.58 16.08
CA ASN A 54 -19.77 16.93 15.84
C ASN A 54 -20.72 17.98 16.48
N THR A 55 -20.20 18.72 17.46
CA THR A 55 -20.99 19.67 18.26
C THR A 55 -21.16 21.05 17.62
N GLY A 56 -20.51 21.30 16.47
CA GLY A 56 -20.58 22.57 15.75
C GLY A 56 -21.99 22.94 15.34
N THR A 57 -22.33 24.22 15.50
CA THR A 57 -23.66 24.79 15.20
C THR A 57 -23.70 25.57 13.89
N THR A 58 -22.53 25.86 13.30
CA THR A 58 -22.38 26.37 11.94
C THR A 58 -21.52 25.42 11.11
N ARG A 59 -21.65 25.50 9.78
CA ARG A 59 -20.85 24.69 8.86
C ARG A 59 -19.35 24.89 9.09
N GLY A 60 -18.92 26.15 9.28
CA GLY A 60 -17.52 26.46 9.59
C GLY A 60 -17.03 25.86 10.91
N GLN A 61 -17.87 25.88 11.96
CA GLN A 61 -17.55 25.22 13.22
C GLN A 61 -17.41 23.71 13.06
N GLN A 62 -18.30 23.06 12.30
CA GLN A 62 -18.21 21.61 12.07
C GLN A 62 -16.96 21.23 11.30
N ARG A 63 -16.58 22.01 10.28
CA ARG A 63 -15.30 21.86 9.55
C ARG A 63 -14.11 21.94 10.50
N LEU A 64 -14.03 22.99 11.32
CA LEU A 64 -12.90 23.16 12.25
C LEU A 64 -12.82 22.02 13.29
N ILE A 65 -13.96 21.56 13.80
CA ILE A 65 -14.03 20.41 14.72
C ILE A 65 -13.52 19.13 14.05
N ALA A 66 -13.92 18.86 12.81
CA ALA A 66 -13.44 17.68 12.06
C ALA A 66 -11.92 17.74 11.81
N PHE A 67 -11.39 18.92 11.46
CA PHE A 67 -9.95 19.14 11.31
C PHE A 67 -9.19 18.88 12.61
N GLN A 68 -9.67 19.44 13.73
CA GLN A 68 -9.03 19.20 15.03
C GLN A 68 -9.13 17.73 15.43
N PHE A 69 -10.25 17.05 15.15
CA PHE A 69 -10.38 15.61 15.41
C PHE A 69 -9.34 14.79 14.65
N ALA A 70 -9.15 15.03 13.35
CA ALA A 70 -8.13 14.34 12.55
C ALA A 70 -6.69 14.68 13.03
N ALA A 71 -6.46 15.93 13.44
CA ALA A 71 -5.19 16.36 14.03
C ALA A 71 -4.91 15.66 15.36
N ASP A 72 -5.93 15.47 16.19
CA ASP A 72 -5.82 14.76 17.47
C ASP A 72 -5.54 13.26 17.26
N VAL A 73 -6.12 12.63 16.23
CA VAL A 73 -5.82 11.24 15.85
C VAL A 73 -4.34 11.08 15.50
N TRP A 74 -3.80 11.91 14.60
CA TRP A 74 -2.36 11.87 14.29
C TRP A 74 -1.49 12.24 15.49
N GLY A 75 -1.88 13.26 16.27
CA GLY A 75 -1.16 13.71 17.45
C GLY A 75 -1.07 12.65 18.56
N ALA A 76 -2.11 11.83 18.72
CA ALA A 76 -2.11 10.72 19.66
C ALA A 76 -1.17 9.56 19.25
N ILE A 77 -0.85 9.45 17.96
CA ILE A 77 -0.08 8.34 17.38
C ILE A 77 1.40 8.71 17.22
N LEU A 78 1.68 9.90 16.72
CA LEU A 78 3.03 10.34 16.40
C LEU A 78 3.71 11.01 17.59
N PRO A 79 4.97 10.66 17.89
CA PRO A 79 5.66 11.32 18.97
C PRO A 79 6.40 12.57 18.49
N SER A 80 6.17 13.72 19.16
CA SER A 80 6.91 14.96 18.94
C SER A 80 6.84 15.86 20.18
N THR A 81 7.96 16.49 20.54
CA THR A 81 8.01 17.55 21.54
C THR A 81 7.82 18.95 20.95
N VAL A 82 7.78 19.06 19.62
CA VAL A 82 7.56 20.30 18.88
C VAL A 82 6.13 20.31 18.34
N THR A 83 5.43 21.42 18.51
CA THR A 83 4.06 21.59 18.00
C THR A 83 4.08 21.60 16.48
N ILE A 84 3.21 20.80 15.86
CA ILE A 84 3.00 20.80 14.41
C ILE A 84 1.84 21.75 14.10
N LYS A 85 2.05 22.70 13.19
CA LYS A 85 1.04 23.66 12.75
C LYS A 85 0.57 23.35 11.34
N ILE A 86 -0.74 23.16 11.19
CA ILE A 86 -1.39 22.93 9.89
C ILE A 86 -2.16 24.18 9.51
N THR A 87 -1.65 24.92 8.54
CA THR A 87 -2.37 26.08 7.99
C THR A 87 -3.32 25.63 6.90
N ALA A 88 -4.60 25.74 7.19
CA ALA A 88 -5.69 25.14 6.42
C ALA A 88 -6.70 26.17 5.94
N SER A 89 -7.27 25.92 4.76
CA SER A 89 -8.38 26.68 4.18
C SER A 89 -9.35 25.79 3.41
N PHE A 90 -10.57 26.27 3.21
CA PHE A 90 -11.55 25.70 2.29
C PHE A 90 -11.69 26.59 1.06
N ASP A 91 -11.12 26.16 -0.05
CA ASP A 91 -11.07 26.89 -1.31
C ASP A 91 -11.71 26.04 -2.42
N PRO A 92 -12.28 26.64 -3.49
CA PRO A 92 -12.71 25.88 -4.65
C PRO A 92 -11.52 25.14 -5.28
N LEU A 93 -11.61 23.82 -5.38
CA LEU A 93 -10.69 22.98 -6.15
C LEU A 93 -11.42 22.38 -7.36
N THR A 94 -10.68 21.80 -8.30
CA THR A 94 -11.24 21.17 -9.50
C THR A 94 -12.36 20.20 -9.12
N CYS A 95 -13.55 20.42 -9.68
CA CYS A 95 -14.67 19.53 -9.51
C CYS A 95 -15.59 19.50 -10.74
N THR A 96 -16.16 18.31 -10.99
CA THR A 96 -17.21 18.04 -11.97
C THR A 96 -18.32 17.23 -11.29
N SER A 97 -19.37 16.89 -12.03
CA SER A 97 -20.45 16.03 -11.52
C SER A 97 -20.00 14.60 -11.19
N THR A 98 -18.80 14.18 -11.60
CA THR A 98 -18.31 12.80 -11.44
C THR A 98 -16.90 12.68 -10.87
N SER A 99 -16.19 13.78 -10.64
CA SER A 99 -14.82 13.77 -10.11
C SER A 99 -14.50 15.07 -9.39
N ALA A 100 -13.71 14.99 -8.32
CA ALA A 100 -13.25 16.14 -7.57
C ALA A 100 -11.84 15.91 -7.04
N VAL A 101 -11.05 16.98 -6.94
CA VAL A 101 -9.96 17.05 -5.97
C VAL A 101 -10.62 17.36 -4.62
N LEU A 102 -10.53 16.44 -3.67
CA LEU A 102 -11.19 16.57 -2.36
C LEU A 102 -10.37 17.44 -1.41
N GLY A 103 -9.06 17.23 -1.40
CA GLY A 103 -8.09 17.99 -0.63
C GLY A 103 -6.73 18.02 -1.33
N SER A 104 -5.83 18.79 -0.76
CA SER A 104 -4.40 18.74 -1.04
C SER A 104 -3.65 19.27 0.16
N ALA A 105 -2.68 18.51 0.66
CA ALA A 105 -1.76 19.00 1.66
C ALA A 105 -0.32 18.56 1.42
N GLY A 106 0.61 19.29 2.02
CA GLY A 106 2.03 19.03 1.92
C GLY A 106 2.85 19.86 2.89
N ALA A 107 4.09 19.45 3.09
CA ALA A 107 5.04 20.19 3.90
C ALA A 107 5.34 21.56 3.25
N ARG A 108 5.26 22.64 4.02
CA ARG A 108 5.56 24.00 3.52
C ARG A 108 7.05 24.23 3.30
N GLN A 109 7.87 23.49 4.03
CA GLN A 109 9.32 23.59 3.99
C GLN A 109 9.97 22.20 4.09
N ALA A 110 11.22 22.15 3.69
CA ALA A 110 12.05 20.96 3.82
C ALA A 110 13.45 21.35 4.31
N PHE A 111 14.02 20.52 5.16
CA PHE A 111 15.32 20.73 5.79
C PHE A 111 16.23 19.54 5.55
N TRP A 112 17.54 19.80 5.52
CA TRP A 112 18.59 18.79 5.41
C TRP A 112 19.77 19.25 6.27
N ASP A 113 20.61 18.30 6.70
CA ASP A 113 21.84 18.57 7.46
C ASP A 113 21.66 19.44 8.73
N PHE A 114 20.47 19.41 9.34
CA PHE A 114 20.20 20.07 10.61
C PHE A 114 20.80 19.28 11.79
N ALA A 115 20.99 19.94 12.93
CA ALA A 115 21.47 19.26 14.13
C ALA A 115 20.47 18.18 14.58
N GLY A 116 20.91 16.93 14.63
CA GLY A 116 20.04 15.78 14.92
C GLY A 116 19.45 15.09 13.69
N ALA A 117 19.79 15.52 12.47
CA ALA A 117 19.42 14.82 11.24
C ALA A 117 19.98 13.38 11.26
N PRO A 118 19.12 12.35 11.08
CA PRO A 118 19.56 10.95 11.10
C PRO A 118 20.54 10.60 9.97
N GLN A 119 20.41 11.27 8.83
CA GLN A 119 21.21 11.02 7.64
C GLN A 119 21.68 12.34 7.02
N ALA A 120 22.96 12.40 6.70
CA ALA A 120 23.55 13.52 5.98
C ALA A 120 22.98 13.61 4.55
N SER A 121 22.93 14.82 4.00
CA SER A 121 22.52 15.10 2.62
C SER A 121 21.14 14.52 2.27
N THR A 122 20.25 14.45 3.25
CA THR A 122 18.89 13.92 3.12
C THR A 122 17.86 14.98 3.44
N VAL A 123 16.84 15.09 2.60
CA VAL A 123 15.75 16.05 2.74
C VAL A 123 14.64 15.45 3.61
N TYR A 124 14.20 16.22 4.60
CA TYR A 124 13.11 15.88 5.51
C TYR A 124 12.02 16.96 5.43
N PRO A 125 10.73 16.57 5.40
CA PRO A 125 9.63 17.53 5.55
C PRO A 125 9.71 18.20 6.92
N VAL A 126 9.38 19.50 6.98
CA VAL A 126 9.60 20.34 8.18
C VAL A 126 9.02 19.77 9.47
N ALA A 127 7.81 19.19 9.46
CA ALA A 127 7.23 18.57 10.66
C ALA A 127 8.10 17.45 11.25
N LEU A 128 8.62 16.58 10.38
CA LEU A 128 9.53 15.49 10.77
C LEU A 128 10.91 16.04 11.16
N ALA A 129 11.43 17.04 10.45
CA ALA A 129 12.71 17.68 10.77
C ALA A 129 12.67 18.35 12.15
N ASN A 130 11.59 19.08 12.46
CA ASN A 130 11.33 19.72 13.74
C ASN A 130 11.30 18.67 14.87
N LYS A 131 10.58 17.57 14.66
CA LYS A 131 10.55 16.44 15.59
C LYS A 131 11.94 15.85 15.84
N LEU A 132 12.74 15.66 14.79
CA LEU A 132 14.06 15.04 14.87
C LEU A 132 15.09 15.96 15.53
N ALA A 133 15.00 17.26 15.28
CA ALA A 133 15.86 18.28 15.91
C ALA A 133 15.46 18.58 17.37
N GLY A 134 14.21 18.29 17.74
CA GLY A 134 13.65 18.65 19.05
C GLY A 134 13.37 20.15 19.22
N VAL A 135 13.43 20.92 18.13
CA VAL A 135 13.20 22.37 18.09
C VAL A 135 12.50 22.73 16.77
N ASP A 136 11.73 23.82 16.78
CA ASP A 136 11.20 24.42 15.55
C ASP A 136 12.33 25.05 14.74
N LEU A 137 12.66 24.44 13.59
CA LEU A 137 13.68 24.87 12.64
C LEU A 137 13.20 26.03 11.74
N ALA A 138 11.89 26.30 11.73
CA ALA A 138 11.24 27.28 10.88
C ALA A 138 10.47 28.33 11.71
N PRO A 139 11.04 28.95 12.77
CA PRO A 139 10.26 29.78 13.67
C PRO A 139 9.73 31.03 12.95
N GLY A 140 8.44 31.30 13.10
CA GLY A 140 7.80 32.47 12.52
C GLY A 140 6.36 32.69 12.98
N ALA A 141 5.74 33.74 12.42
CA ALA A 141 4.34 34.05 12.70
C ALA A 141 3.41 32.94 12.16
N SER A 142 2.31 32.67 12.87
CA SER A 142 1.28 31.77 12.37
C SER A 142 0.63 32.30 11.08
N ASN A 143 0.11 31.40 10.27
CA ASN A 143 -0.38 31.64 8.91
C ASN A 143 0.71 32.24 8.01
N SER A 144 1.91 31.67 8.07
CA SER A 144 3.02 32.06 7.19
C SER A 144 3.75 30.84 6.64
N SER A 145 4.80 31.04 5.86
CA SER A 145 5.66 29.94 5.39
C SER A 145 6.38 29.21 6.52
N ALA A 146 6.30 29.70 7.76
CA ALA A 146 6.88 29.11 8.96
C ALA A 146 6.05 27.93 9.53
N ASP A 147 4.76 27.84 9.21
CA ASP A 147 3.95 26.70 9.66
C ASP A 147 4.36 25.43 8.91
N ASP A 148 4.13 24.26 9.52
CA ASP A 148 4.71 23.02 9.01
C ASP A 148 4.00 22.52 7.74
N ILE A 149 2.67 22.58 7.72
CA ILE A 149 1.84 21.97 6.67
C ILE A 149 0.91 23.03 6.07
N GLN A 150 0.79 23.02 4.74
CA GLN A 150 -0.30 23.70 4.04
C GLN A 150 -1.35 22.67 3.65
N ALA A 151 -2.61 22.95 3.92
CA ALA A 151 -3.71 22.10 3.50
C ALA A 151 -4.85 22.93 2.88
N ARG A 152 -5.44 22.44 1.80
CA ARG A 152 -6.59 23.05 1.12
C ARG A 152 -7.64 21.99 0.86
N PHE A 153 -8.90 22.29 1.15
CA PHE A 153 -10.01 21.35 0.96
C PHE A 153 -11.10 21.97 0.10
N ASN A 154 -11.74 21.14 -0.71
CA ASN A 154 -12.66 21.62 -1.73
C ASN A 154 -13.98 22.07 -1.11
N VAL A 155 -14.21 23.37 -1.08
CA VAL A 155 -15.47 23.95 -0.59
C VAL A 155 -16.66 23.57 -1.47
N SER A 156 -16.42 23.29 -2.75
CA SER A 156 -17.45 23.05 -3.76
C SER A 156 -18.14 21.70 -3.62
N VAL A 157 -17.64 20.76 -2.80
CA VAL A 157 -18.25 19.42 -2.63
C VAL A 157 -19.65 19.49 -2.03
N ASP A 158 -19.98 20.53 -1.27
CA ASP A 158 -21.35 20.76 -0.78
C ASP A 158 -22.28 21.39 -1.84
N ASP A 159 -21.77 21.71 -3.04
CA ASP A 159 -22.55 22.27 -4.14
C ASP A 159 -23.08 21.16 -5.05
N ALA A 160 -24.35 21.24 -5.45
CA ALA A 160 -25.01 20.23 -6.29
C ALA A 160 -24.38 20.01 -7.69
N THR A 161 -23.41 20.83 -8.08
CA THR A 161 -22.64 20.68 -9.32
C THR A 161 -21.38 19.84 -9.16
N CYS A 162 -20.96 19.56 -7.92
CA CYS A 162 -19.76 18.82 -7.57
C CYS A 162 -20.14 17.44 -7.04
N LEU A 163 -19.67 16.36 -7.69
CA LEU A 163 -19.98 14.98 -7.32
C LEU A 163 -21.49 14.63 -7.27
N GLY A 164 -22.33 15.42 -7.96
CA GLY A 164 -23.76 15.15 -8.10
C GLY A 164 -24.51 15.36 -6.79
N THR A 165 -24.88 14.27 -6.12
CA THR A 165 -25.68 14.32 -4.88
C THR A 165 -24.87 14.10 -3.61
N SER A 166 -23.59 13.76 -3.72
CA SER A 166 -22.71 13.56 -2.57
C SER A 166 -22.27 14.90 -2.00
N ASN A 167 -22.27 15.03 -0.68
CA ASN A 167 -21.78 16.21 0.04
C ASN A 167 -20.63 15.83 0.97
N TRP A 168 -20.09 16.80 1.72
CA TRP A 168 -19.23 16.49 2.86
C TRP A 168 -20.06 15.93 4.02
N TYR A 169 -19.62 14.80 4.57
CA TYR A 169 -20.01 14.35 5.89
C TYR A 169 -19.06 14.93 6.94
N TYR A 170 -19.60 15.77 7.82
CA TYR A 170 -18.83 16.44 8.89
C TYR A 170 -18.86 15.70 10.24
N GLY A 171 -19.52 14.55 10.32
CA GLY A 171 -19.58 13.75 11.54
C GLY A 171 -18.25 13.09 11.88
N LEU A 172 -18.06 12.70 13.14
CA LEU A 172 -16.82 12.12 13.65
C LEU A 172 -16.89 10.60 13.86
N ASP A 173 -18.04 10.01 13.56
CA ASP A 173 -18.40 8.63 13.91
C ASP A 173 -18.30 7.62 12.74
N GLY A 174 -17.93 8.09 11.54
CA GLY A 174 -17.79 7.26 10.34
C GLY A 174 -19.13 6.78 9.75
N ASN A 175 -20.25 7.41 10.11
CA ASN A 175 -21.58 7.07 9.58
C ASN A 175 -21.96 7.92 8.36
N ASN A 176 -21.02 8.12 7.43
CA ASN A 176 -21.15 9.02 6.28
C ASN A 176 -22.10 8.53 5.18
N GLY A 177 -22.44 7.24 5.14
CA GLY A 177 -23.34 6.69 4.13
C GLY A 177 -22.80 6.86 2.71
N ALA A 178 -23.47 7.65 1.87
CA ALA A 178 -23.05 7.95 0.49
C ALA A 178 -22.32 9.30 0.35
N ASP A 179 -22.24 10.07 1.44
CA ASP A 179 -21.48 11.33 1.48
C ASP A 179 -19.98 11.04 1.66
N ILE A 180 -19.15 12.03 1.33
CA ILE A 180 -17.69 11.92 1.45
C ILE A 180 -17.30 12.21 2.90
N ASP A 181 -16.64 11.27 3.55
CA ASP A 181 -16.17 11.44 4.92
C ASP A 181 -15.00 12.44 4.99
N LEU A 182 -15.23 13.62 5.56
CA LEU A 182 -14.19 14.64 5.68
C LEU A 182 -13.03 14.18 6.57
N VAL A 183 -13.30 13.45 7.66
CA VAL A 183 -12.24 13.03 8.60
C VAL A 183 -11.27 12.08 7.90
N VAL A 184 -11.75 11.17 7.06
CA VAL A 184 -10.89 10.28 6.29
C VAL A 184 -10.02 11.05 5.29
N VAL A 185 -10.59 12.02 4.56
CA VAL A 185 -9.80 12.88 3.66
C VAL A 185 -8.76 13.67 4.45
N LEU A 186 -9.12 14.19 5.64
CA LEU A 186 -8.17 14.92 6.49
C LEU A 186 -7.00 14.06 6.94
N LEU A 187 -7.28 12.84 7.41
CA LEU A 187 -6.23 11.91 7.84
C LEU A 187 -5.25 11.60 6.70
N HIS A 188 -5.78 11.40 5.49
CA HIS A 188 -5.02 11.19 4.27
C HIS A 188 -4.13 12.40 3.94
N GLU A 189 -4.73 13.59 3.81
CA GLU A 189 -3.99 14.80 3.41
C GLU A 189 -2.93 15.18 4.46
N PHE A 190 -3.25 15.07 5.75
CA PHE A 190 -2.27 15.30 6.80
C PHE A 190 -1.10 14.31 6.71
N GLY A 191 -1.34 13.07 6.25
CA GLY A 191 -0.30 12.09 5.97
C GLY A 191 0.76 12.60 4.97
N HIS A 192 0.35 13.25 3.89
CA HIS A 192 1.30 13.88 2.95
C HIS A 192 2.12 14.98 3.62
N GLY A 193 1.48 15.87 4.38
CA GLY A 193 2.16 16.95 5.12
C GLY A 193 3.15 16.43 6.17
N LEU A 194 2.86 15.29 6.79
CA LEU A 194 3.70 14.61 7.77
C LEU A 194 4.85 13.81 7.15
N GLY A 195 4.86 13.64 5.82
CA GLY A 195 6.00 13.09 5.09
C GLY A 195 5.74 11.86 4.24
N PHE A 196 4.48 11.43 4.07
CA PHE A 196 4.13 10.41 3.09
C PHE A 196 4.09 11.03 1.68
N ALA A 197 5.23 11.54 1.21
CA ALA A 197 5.34 12.19 -0.09
C ALA A 197 6.79 12.21 -0.56
N SER A 198 6.97 12.06 -1.87
CA SER A 198 8.27 12.24 -2.52
C SER A 198 8.53 13.72 -2.83
N PHE A 199 9.75 14.21 -2.60
CA PHE A 199 10.18 15.53 -3.08
C PHE A 199 10.81 15.47 -4.48
N VAL A 200 10.95 14.27 -5.05
CA VAL A 200 11.46 14.09 -6.42
C VAL A 200 10.41 14.57 -7.42
N ASN A 201 10.83 15.34 -8.42
CA ASN A 201 9.94 15.68 -9.53
C ASN A 201 9.62 14.40 -10.32
N SER A 202 8.39 13.89 -10.20
CA SER A 202 8.02 12.61 -10.81
C SER A 202 8.00 12.63 -12.35
N SER A 203 7.93 13.82 -12.98
CA SER A 203 7.99 13.94 -14.45
C SER A 203 9.41 13.90 -15.00
N THR A 204 10.39 14.44 -14.26
CA THR A 204 11.78 14.52 -14.73
C THR A 204 12.73 13.61 -13.97
N GLY A 205 12.28 13.03 -12.86
CA GLY A 205 13.07 12.29 -11.87
C GLY A 205 14.14 13.13 -11.16
N SER A 206 14.07 14.46 -11.28
CA SER A 206 15.06 15.35 -10.66
C SER A 206 14.85 15.47 -9.16
N LEU A 207 15.95 15.36 -8.41
CA LEU A 207 15.98 15.50 -6.96
C LEU A 207 15.77 16.95 -6.51
N PHE A 208 15.10 17.15 -5.38
CA PHE A 208 14.93 18.47 -4.77
C PHE A 208 16.28 18.99 -4.27
N ASN A 209 16.73 20.14 -4.78
CA ASN A 209 18.05 20.70 -4.49
C ASN A 209 19.23 19.73 -4.75
N GLY A 210 19.05 18.75 -5.66
CA GLY A 210 20.05 17.71 -5.90
C GLY A 210 20.20 16.67 -4.78
N LEU A 211 19.33 16.71 -3.77
CA LEU A 211 19.37 15.85 -2.60
C LEU A 211 18.19 14.87 -2.56
N GLN A 212 18.44 13.71 -1.99
CA GLN A 212 17.45 12.65 -1.84
C GLN A 212 16.56 12.92 -0.63
N ASP A 213 15.24 12.80 -0.76
CA ASP A 213 14.34 12.86 0.38
C ASP A 213 14.23 11.52 1.12
N VAL A 214 13.94 11.59 2.42
CA VAL A 214 13.84 10.43 3.32
C VAL A 214 12.84 9.38 2.85
N TYR A 215 11.71 9.78 2.25
CA TYR A 215 10.68 8.86 1.80
C TYR A 215 11.14 8.06 0.57
N SER A 216 11.68 8.74 -0.43
CA SER A 216 12.01 8.11 -1.70
C SER A 216 13.24 7.19 -1.62
N GLN A 217 13.98 7.19 -0.51
CA GLN A 217 15.02 6.19 -0.25
C GLN A 217 14.48 4.76 -0.18
N PHE A 218 13.21 4.63 0.17
CA PHE A 218 12.52 3.35 0.29
C PHE A 218 11.90 2.88 -1.03
N LEU A 219 11.94 3.69 -2.09
CA LEU A 219 11.38 3.30 -3.37
C LEU A 219 12.37 2.40 -4.12
N PHE A 220 11.89 1.24 -4.54
CA PHE A 220 12.62 0.26 -5.34
C PHE A 220 11.80 -0.12 -6.57
N ASP A 221 12.43 -0.14 -7.74
CA ASP A 221 11.78 -0.56 -8.98
C ASP A 221 12.24 -1.97 -9.33
N ASN A 222 11.28 -2.91 -9.40
CA ASN A 222 11.53 -4.31 -9.72
C ASN A 222 11.99 -4.54 -11.15
N THR A 223 11.62 -3.67 -12.09
CA THR A 223 12.01 -3.76 -13.49
C THR A 223 13.48 -3.38 -13.66
N VAL A 224 13.93 -2.31 -13.00
CA VAL A 224 15.31 -1.83 -13.07
C VAL A 224 16.22 -2.54 -12.07
N GLY A 225 15.68 -3.04 -10.97
CA GLY A 225 16.41 -3.71 -9.90
C GLY A 225 17.24 -2.75 -9.04
N LEU A 226 16.82 -1.48 -8.91
CA LEU A 226 17.53 -0.44 -8.18
C LEU A 226 16.61 0.30 -7.21
N HIS A 227 17.20 0.80 -6.12
CA HIS A 227 16.56 1.83 -5.31
C HIS A 227 16.66 3.19 -6.00
N TRP A 228 15.68 4.06 -5.77
CA TRP A 228 15.65 5.40 -6.34
C TRP A 228 16.90 6.28 -6.09
N PRO A 229 17.61 6.20 -4.95
CA PRO A 229 18.86 6.92 -4.76
C PRO A 229 19.97 6.50 -5.73
N ASP A 230 19.96 5.25 -6.21
CA ASP A 230 20.95 4.70 -7.14
C ASP A 230 20.58 4.93 -8.61
N MET A 231 19.41 5.53 -8.86
CA MET A 231 18.91 5.79 -10.20
C MET A 231 19.40 7.12 -10.77
N THR A 232 19.44 7.21 -12.09
CA THR A 232 19.48 8.48 -12.83
C THR A 232 18.10 9.16 -12.79
N ASN A 233 18.06 10.46 -13.14
CA ASN A 233 16.81 11.20 -13.31
C ASN A 233 15.86 10.49 -14.31
N GLY A 234 16.39 10.02 -15.45
CA GLY A 234 15.59 9.33 -16.46
C GLY A 234 14.98 8.02 -15.93
N GLN A 235 15.74 7.26 -15.13
CA GLN A 235 15.24 6.03 -14.50
C GLN A 235 14.15 6.32 -13.47
N ARG A 236 14.30 7.33 -12.62
CA ARG A 236 13.24 7.74 -11.67
C ARG A 236 11.97 8.18 -12.38
N ALA A 237 12.09 8.97 -13.45
CA ALA A 237 10.93 9.39 -14.25
C ALA A 237 10.19 8.21 -14.88
N ALA A 238 10.92 7.22 -15.40
CA ALA A 238 10.33 6.00 -15.94
C ALA A 238 9.69 5.13 -14.84
N SER A 239 10.33 5.05 -13.67
CA SER A 239 9.84 4.32 -12.51
C SER A 239 8.52 4.89 -11.97
N ALA A 240 8.37 6.23 -11.96
CA ALA A 240 7.16 6.91 -11.48
C ALA A 240 5.87 6.59 -12.28
N ILE A 241 6.00 5.96 -13.44
CA ILE A 241 4.90 5.50 -14.30
C ILE A 241 5.00 4.00 -14.65
N ASN A 242 5.61 3.22 -13.76
CA ASN A 242 5.84 1.79 -13.91
C ASN A 242 4.91 0.99 -12.97
N PRO A 243 3.63 0.83 -13.32
CA PRO A 243 2.63 0.28 -12.40
C PRO A 243 2.93 -1.16 -12.03
N LEU A 244 2.55 -1.55 -10.81
CA LEU A 244 2.78 -2.88 -10.22
C LEU A 244 4.25 -3.31 -10.10
N ASN A 245 5.21 -2.42 -10.35
CA ASN A 245 6.63 -2.73 -10.31
C ASN A 245 7.44 -1.90 -9.31
N VAL A 246 6.86 -0.82 -8.77
CA VAL A 246 7.52 0.00 -7.76
C VAL A 246 6.99 -0.37 -6.39
N VAL A 247 7.91 -0.63 -5.45
CA VAL A 247 7.60 -1.05 -4.09
C VAL A 247 8.26 -0.14 -3.06
N PHE A 248 7.65 -0.08 -1.88
CA PHE A 248 8.23 0.53 -0.71
C PHE A 248 8.95 -0.52 0.12
N THR A 249 10.23 -0.31 0.42
CA THR A 249 11.12 -1.29 1.06
C THR A 249 11.38 -1.01 2.53
N GLY A 250 10.54 -0.19 3.16
CA GLY A 250 10.61 0.11 4.58
C GLY A 250 10.40 -1.15 5.42
N PRO A 251 11.35 -1.56 6.29
CA PRO A 251 11.21 -2.80 7.04
C PRO A 251 9.93 -2.87 7.89
N GLN A 252 9.49 -1.75 8.47
CA GLN A 252 8.27 -1.72 9.26
C GLN A 252 7.04 -1.79 8.35
N ALA A 253 6.98 -1.00 7.28
CA ALA A 253 5.90 -1.07 6.30
C ALA A 253 5.76 -2.48 5.68
N VAL A 254 6.88 -3.13 5.34
CA VAL A 254 6.91 -4.51 4.81
C VAL A 254 6.42 -5.53 5.85
N ASN A 255 6.83 -5.39 7.12
CA ASN A 255 6.34 -6.26 8.18
C ASN A 255 4.83 -6.07 8.41
N ASP A 256 4.37 -4.83 8.45
CA ASP A 256 2.97 -4.50 8.67
C ASP A 256 2.09 -4.99 7.51
N ALA A 257 2.61 -4.94 6.28
CA ALA A 257 1.98 -5.52 5.08
C ALA A 257 1.64 -7.00 5.26
N GLY A 258 2.59 -7.78 5.78
CA GLY A 258 2.39 -9.21 6.03
C GLY A 258 1.33 -9.55 7.07
N ASN A 259 1.03 -8.61 7.98
CA ASN A 259 0.09 -8.77 9.09
C ASN A 259 -1.30 -8.16 8.82
N LEU A 260 -1.34 -7.05 8.09
CA LEU A 260 -2.55 -6.25 7.84
C LEU A 260 -3.28 -6.71 6.58
N LEU A 261 -2.55 -6.98 5.49
CA LEU A 261 -3.14 -7.21 4.19
C LEU A 261 -3.72 -8.62 4.05
N GLY A 262 -4.86 -8.71 3.37
CA GLY A 262 -5.43 -9.95 2.88
C GLY A 262 -4.57 -10.58 1.79
N TYR A 263 -4.98 -11.76 1.32
CA TYR A 263 -4.38 -12.37 0.14
C TYR A 263 -4.94 -11.74 -1.13
N ALA A 264 -4.10 -11.54 -2.13
CA ALA A 264 -4.48 -10.95 -3.41
C ALA A 264 -5.46 -11.86 -4.15
N SER A 265 -6.46 -11.29 -4.82
CA SER A 265 -7.15 -12.00 -5.90
C SER A 265 -6.14 -12.33 -7.01
N GLU A 266 -6.31 -13.49 -7.64
CA GLU A 266 -5.52 -13.91 -8.78
C GLU A 266 -6.33 -14.77 -9.75
N LEU A 267 -5.85 -14.81 -10.99
CA LEU A 267 -6.20 -15.85 -11.94
C LEU A 267 -5.03 -16.84 -11.98
N LEU A 268 -5.25 -18.07 -11.52
CA LEU A 268 -4.27 -19.15 -11.64
C LEU A 268 -4.59 -19.99 -12.87
N VAL A 269 -3.74 -19.94 -13.88
CA VAL A 269 -3.84 -20.79 -15.08
C VAL A 269 -3.00 -22.05 -14.87
N SER A 270 -3.61 -23.23 -15.03
CA SER A 270 -2.92 -24.52 -14.86
C SER A 270 -2.67 -25.27 -16.16
N ALA A 271 -3.35 -24.89 -17.25
CA ALA A 271 -3.13 -25.43 -18.59
C ALA A 271 -3.54 -24.40 -19.66
N PRO A 272 -2.88 -24.36 -20.84
CA PRO A 272 -1.70 -25.15 -21.20
C PRO A 272 -0.40 -24.65 -20.54
N ALA A 273 0.62 -25.51 -20.50
CA ALA A 273 1.82 -25.29 -19.68
C ALA A 273 2.63 -24.03 -20.06
N ASN A 274 2.54 -23.55 -21.30
CA ASN A 274 3.25 -22.36 -21.78
C ASN A 274 2.66 -21.04 -21.27
N VAL A 275 1.41 -21.05 -20.79
CA VAL A 275 0.73 -19.90 -20.15
C VAL A 275 0.31 -20.23 -18.72
N ALA A 276 0.83 -21.31 -18.14
CA ALA A 276 0.54 -21.65 -16.75
C ALA A 276 1.25 -20.67 -15.81
N GLY A 277 0.54 -20.17 -14.81
CA GLY A 277 1.04 -19.19 -13.86
C GLY A 277 -0.06 -18.40 -13.17
N SER A 278 0.35 -17.60 -12.17
CA SER A 278 -0.52 -16.63 -11.51
C SER A 278 -0.47 -15.30 -12.23
N TYR A 279 -1.64 -14.74 -12.50
CA TYR A 279 -1.81 -13.44 -13.15
C TYR A 279 -2.38 -12.42 -12.16
N PHE A 280 -1.94 -11.16 -12.29
CA PHE A 280 -2.55 -10.04 -11.57
C PHE A 280 -3.93 -9.73 -12.14
N VAL A 281 -4.87 -9.40 -11.27
CA VAL A 281 -6.26 -9.16 -11.65
C VAL A 281 -6.80 -7.91 -10.99
N GLY A 282 -7.77 -7.26 -11.64
CA GLY A 282 -8.60 -6.23 -11.04
C GLY A 282 -9.90 -6.85 -10.52
N ASP A 283 -10.28 -6.52 -9.30
CA ASP A 283 -11.51 -7.03 -8.66
C ASP A 283 -12.77 -6.32 -9.17
N ALA A 284 -13.91 -7.01 -9.08
CA ALA A 284 -15.22 -6.39 -9.29
C ALA A 284 -15.77 -5.83 -7.97
N SER A 285 -16.32 -4.62 -7.99
CA SER A 285 -17.04 -4.02 -6.86
C SER A 285 -18.45 -4.58 -6.66
N PHE A 286 -18.82 -5.63 -7.40
CA PHE A 286 -20.15 -6.23 -7.43
C PHE A 286 -20.03 -7.74 -7.51
N GLY A 287 -21.13 -8.43 -7.18
CA GLY A 287 -21.12 -9.88 -7.07
C GLY A 287 -20.35 -10.37 -5.85
N PRO A 288 -20.12 -11.69 -5.73
CA PRO A 288 -19.30 -12.23 -4.66
C PRO A 288 -17.82 -11.84 -4.84
N THR A 289 -17.18 -11.47 -3.74
CA THR A 289 -15.72 -11.30 -3.68
C THR A 289 -15.03 -12.61 -4.06
N VAL A 290 -13.84 -12.53 -4.66
CA VAL A 290 -13.01 -13.70 -4.92
C VAL A 290 -12.73 -14.43 -3.60
N ALA A 291 -13.24 -15.65 -3.48
CA ALA A 291 -13.17 -16.43 -2.26
C ALA A 291 -11.90 -17.29 -2.21
N SER A 292 -11.57 -17.76 -1.02
CA SER A 292 -10.50 -18.74 -0.82
C SER A 292 -10.84 -20.13 -1.36
N SER A 293 -12.12 -20.41 -1.63
CA SER A 293 -12.54 -21.59 -2.41
C SER A 293 -12.48 -21.25 -3.89
N PRO A 294 -11.58 -21.87 -4.67
CA PRO A 294 -11.39 -21.54 -6.08
C PRO A 294 -12.63 -21.86 -6.91
N VAL A 295 -12.95 -20.98 -7.85
CA VAL A 295 -13.83 -21.30 -8.99
C VAL A 295 -12.94 -21.71 -10.14
N SER A 296 -12.93 -23.01 -10.46
CA SER A 296 -12.06 -23.60 -11.48
C SER A 296 -12.87 -24.20 -12.61
N GLY A 297 -12.41 -24.03 -13.85
CA GLY A 297 -13.05 -24.61 -15.01
C GLY A 297 -12.28 -24.33 -16.30
N ASP A 298 -12.76 -24.92 -17.39
CA ASP A 298 -12.31 -24.54 -18.73
C ASP A 298 -12.71 -23.08 -19.00
N VAL A 299 -11.84 -22.36 -19.69
CA VAL A 299 -12.07 -20.97 -20.07
C VAL A 299 -12.62 -20.94 -21.49
N VAL A 300 -13.79 -20.32 -21.65
CA VAL A 300 -14.53 -20.29 -22.91
C VAL A 300 -14.81 -18.84 -23.30
N LEU A 301 -14.43 -18.45 -24.52
CA LEU A 301 -14.73 -17.13 -25.06
C LEU A 301 -16.24 -16.98 -25.28
N VAL A 302 -16.81 -15.88 -24.79
CA VAL A 302 -18.19 -15.52 -25.10
C VAL A 302 -18.33 -15.21 -26.59
N VAL A 303 -19.45 -15.65 -27.17
CA VAL A 303 -19.86 -15.29 -28.53
C VAL A 303 -21.30 -14.79 -28.48
N ASP A 304 -21.51 -13.49 -28.66
CA ASP A 304 -22.83 -12.89 -28.82
C ASP A 304 -23.25 -12.76 -30.29
N SER A 305 -24.40 -12.14 -30.52
CA SER A 305 -25.03 -12.03 -31.84
C SER A 305 -24.51 -10.88 -32.72
N THR A 306 -23.58 -10.04 -32.28
CA THR A 306 -23.23 -8.78 -32.98
C THR A 306 -21.72 -8.50 -32.92
N ILE A 307 -21.15 -7.89 -33.98
CA ILE A 307 -19.71 -7.55 -33.98
C ILE A 307 -19.48 -6.28 -33.13
N PRO A 308 -18.51 -6.25 -32.19
CA PRO A 308 -17.56 -7.32 -31.84
C PRO A 308 -18.19 -8.42 -30.97
N THR A 309 -18.15 -9.68 -31.44
CA THR A 309 -18.93 -10.78 -30.85
C THR A 309 -18.43 -11.30 -29.50
N ALA A 310 -17.27 -10.80 -29.03
CA ALA A 310 -16.64 -11.30 -27.80
C ALA A 310 -16.95 -10.42 -26.59
N ASP A 311 -17.73 -9.34 -26.76
CA ASP A 311 -17.93 -8.37 -25.69
C ASP A 311 -19.17 -8.68 -24.82
N GLY A 312 -20.07 -9.56 -25.26
CA GLY A 312 -21.19 -10.02 -24.46
C GLY A 312 -22.20 -8.92 -24.16
N CYS A 313 -22.29 -7.90 -25.03
CA CYS A 313 -23.27 -6.83 -24.90
C CYS A 313 -24.64 -7.20 -25.48
N GLU A 314 -24.66 -8.13 -26.43
CA GLU A 314 -25.88 -8.67 -27.03
C GLU A 314 -26.17 -10.11 -26.58
N ALA A 315 -27.17 -10.74 -27.18
CA ALA A 315 -27.59 -12.09 -26.82
C ALA A 315 -26.45 -13.10 -27.07
N ILE A 316 -26.00 -13.75 -26.00
CA ILE A 316 -25.01 -14.83 -26.05
C ILE A 316 -25.56 -16.01 -26.86
N THR A 317 -24.84 -16.41 -27.90
CA THR A 317 -25.22 -17.47 -28.85
C THR A 317 -24.58 -18.81 -28.56
N ASN A 318 -23.51 -18.84 -27.75
CA ASN A 318 -22.77 -20.06 -27.39
C ASN A 318 -22.99 -20.51 -25.93
N ALA A 319 -24.17 -20.25 -25.36
CA ALA A 319 -24.49 -20.57 -23.96
C ALA A 319 -24.20 -22.03 -23.57
N ALA A 320 -24.44 -22.99 -24.46
CA ALA A 320 -24.16 -24.40 -24.21
C ALA A 320 -22.67 -24.69 -23.95
N ALA A 321 -21.75 -23.89 -24.50
CA ALA A 321 -20.31 -24.02 -24.26
C ALA A 321 -19.88 -23.32 -22.95
N LEU A 322 -20.61 -22.28 -22.52
CA LEU A 322 -20.33 -21.53 -21.30
C LEU A 322 -20.86 -22.22 -20.03
N ALA A 323 -21.93 -23.01 -20.15
CA ALA A 323 -22.56 -23.68 -19.04
C ALA A 323 -21.56 -24.56 -18.25
N GLY A 324 -21.30 -24.20 -16.98
CA GLY A 324 -20.35 -24.88 -16.11
C GLY A 324 -18.89 -24.44 -16.25
N ASN A 325 -18.59 -23.47 -17.12
CA ASN A 325 -17.24 -23.01 -17.45
C ASN A 325 -17.02 -21.54 -17.06
N ILE A 326 -15.77 -21.10 -17.13
CA ILE A 326 -15.39 -19.70 -16.89
C ILE A 326 -15.51 -18.93 -18.21
N ALA A 327 -16.32 -17.88 -18.22
CA ALA A 327 -16.50 -17.03 -19.40
C ALA A 327 -15.34 -16.04 -19.55
N LEU A 328 -14.72 -15.99 -20.73
CA LEU A 328 -13.78 -14.94 -21.12
C LEU A 328 -14.49 -13.92 -22.02
N ILE A 329 -14.45 -12.65 -21.63
CA ILE A 329 -15.21 -11.56 -22.28
C ILE A 329 -14.29 -10.38 -22.58
N ASP A 330 -14.35 -9.83 -23.78
CA ASP A 330 -13.64 -8.58 -24.10
C ASP A 330 -14.38 -7.37 -23.50
N ARG A 331 -13.62 -6.44 -22.91
CA ARG A 331 -14.17 -5.16 -22.48
C ARG A 331 -14.72 -4.41 -23.71
N GLY A 332 -16.01 -4.08 -23.66
CA GLY A 332 -16.76 -3.41 -24.73
C GLY A 332 -17.53 -2.20 -24.21
N ILE A 333 -18.64 -1.86 -24.88
CA ILE A 333 -19.38 -0.62 -24.63
C ILE A 333 -20.42 -0.71 -23.50
N CYS A 334 -20.97 -1.90 -23.24
CA CYS A 334 -21.91 -2.13 -22.17
C CYS A 334 -21.20 -2.23 -20.80
N GLY A 335 -21.94 -1.97 -19.72
CA GLY A 335 -21.41 -2.01 -18.36
C GLY A 335 -20.98 -3.42 -17.92
N PHE A 336 -20.02 -3.49 -16.99
CA PHE A 336 -19.47 -4.77 -16.50
C PHE A 336 -20.54 -5.68 -15.88
N THR A 337 -21.46 -5.12 -15.10
CA THR A 337 -22.55 -5.89 -14.48
C THR A 337 -23.44 -6.58 -15.51
N ALA A 338 -23.73 -5.93 -16.64
CA ALA A 338 -24.53 -6.51 -17.72
C ALA A 338 -23.80 -7.68 -18.40
N LYS A 339 -22.50 -7.53 -18.68
CA LYS A 339 -21.65 -8.60 -19.25
C LYS A 339 -21.62 -9.83 -18.36
N VAL A 340 -21.36 -9.61 -17.07
CA VAL A 340 -21.27 -10.69 -16.09
C VAL A 340 -22.64 -11.36 -15.89
N GLN A 341 -23.72 -10.58 -15.84
CA GLN A 341 -25.08 -11.11 -15.76
C GLN A 341 -25.43 -11.97 -16.99
N ALA A 342 -25.11 -11.51 -18.20
CA ALA A 342 -25.38 -12.27 -19.42
C ALA A 342 -24.64 -13.62 -19.44
N ALA A 343 -23.36 -13.63 -19.04
CA ALA A 343 -22.58 -14.86 -18.93
C ALA A 343 -23.12 -15.79 -17.82
N GLN A 344 -23.54 -15.24 -16.68
CA GLN A 344 -24.19 -16.00 -15.62
C GLN A 344 -25.49 -16.64 -16.10
N ASP A 345 -26.33 -15.91 -16.82
CA ASP A 345 -27.59 -16.41 -17.38
C ASP A 345 -27.35 -17.49 -18.44
N ALA A 346 -26.20 -17.44 -19.12
CA ALA A 346 -25.71 -18.49 -20.01
C ALA A 346 -25.08 -19.70 -19.28
N GLY A 347 -25.04 -19.69 -17.94
CA GLY A 347 -24.59 -20.80 -17.11
C GLY A 347 -23.11 -20.77 -16.74
N ALA A 348 -22.38 -19.67 -17.01
CA ALA A 348 -21.00 -19.53 -16.57
C ALA A 348 -20.89 -19.55 -15.04
N ILE A 349 -19.79 -20.11 -14.53
CA ILE A 349 -19.53 -20.22 -13.08
C ILE A 349 -18.60 -19.12 -12.56
N GLY A 350 -17.96 -18.38 -13.47
CA GLY A 350 -17.08 -17.25 -13.18
C GLY A 350 -16.81 -16.46 -14.47
N VAL A 351 -16.34 -15.23 -14.35
CA VAL A 351 -16.05 -14.36 -15.51
C VAL A 351 -14.66 -13.75 -15.43
N ILE A 352 -13.94 -13.79 -16.54
CA ILE A 352 -12.71 -13.07 -16.79
C ILE A 352 -12.99 -12.02 -17.85
N VAL A 353 -12.86 -10.74 -17.51
CA VAL A 353 -12.94 -9.65 -18.47
C VAL A 353 -11.53 -9.28 -18.94
N VAL A 354 -11.30 -9.23 -20.24
CA VAL A 354 -10.05 -8.76 -20.84
C VAL A 354 -10.12 -7.26 -21.03
N ASN A 355 -9.20 -6.52 -20.39
CA ASN A 355 -9.14 -5.07 -20.56
C ASN A 355 -8.81 -4.71 -22.03
N ASN A 356 -9.36 -3.59 -22.50
CA ASN A 356 -9.09 -3.06 -23.84
C ASN A 356 -8.15 -1.83 -23.84
N VAL A 357 -7.65 -1.47 -22.66
CA VAL A 357 -6.64 -0.42 -22.45
C VAL A 357 -5.34 -1.11 -22.02
N ALA A 358 -4.22 -0.70 -22.62
CA ALA A 358 -2.89 -1.18 -22.23
C ALA A 358 -2.54 -0.74 -20.80
N GLY A 359 -1.86 -1.60 -20.06
CA GLY A 359 -1.51 -1.38 -18.66
C GLY A 359 -2.09 -2.46 -17.73
N PRO A 360 -1.98 -2.28 -16.41
CA PRO A 360 -2.53 -3.20 -15.41
C PRO A 360 -4.02 -3.46 -15.59
N ALA A 361 -4.48 -4.59 -15.05
CA ALA A 361 -5.90 -4.82 -14.89
C ALA A 361 -6.51 -3.76 -13.96
N ALA A 362 -7.64 -3.17 -14.37
CA ALA A 362 -8.36 -2.19 -13.56
C ALA A 362 -9.50 -2.88 -12.81
N SER A 363 -9.92 -2.31 -11.67
CA SER A 363 -11.12 -2.77 -10.98
C SER A 363 -12.38 -2.52 -11.81
N MET A 364 -13.34 -3.42 -11.72
CA MET A 364 -14.62 -3.33 -12.42
C MET A 364 -15.71 -2.75 -11.53
N GLY A 365 -16.09 -1.50 -11.81
CA GLY A 365 -17.16 -0.82 -11.08
C GLY A 365 -18.58 -1.24 -11.52
N GLY A 366 -19.54 -1.13 -10.59
CA GLY A 366 -20.96 -1.32 -10.85
C GLY A 366 -21.72 -1.75 -9.60
N ALA A 367 -23.05 -1.78 -9.68
CA ALA A 367 -23.91 -2.33 -8.64
C ALA A 367 -24.87 -3.35 -9.24
N SER A 368 -24.91 -4.55 -8.65
CA SER A 368 -25.87 -5.59 -9.03
C SER A 368 -26.18 -6.47 -7.82
N ALA A 369 -27.47 -6.68 -7.56
CA ALA A 369 -27.94 -7.61 -6.54
C ALA A 369 -28.17 -9.04 -7.08
N THR A 370 -28.05 -9.25 -8.39
CA THR A 370 -28.39 -10.51 -9.07
C THR A 370 -27.17 -11.27 -9.58
N VAL A 371 -26.00 -10.62 -9.66
CA VAL A 371 -24.74 -11.29 -9.96
C VAL A 371 -24.30 -12.09 -8.73
N THR A 372 -24.14 -13.39 -8.91
CA THR A 372 -23.80 -14.38 -7.88
C THR A 372 -22.56 -15.21 -8.21
N ILE A 373 -21.88 -14.93 -9.33
CA ILE A 373 -20.61 -15.56 -9.72
C ILE A 373 -19.45 -14.58 -9.58
N PRO A 374 -18.23 -15.04 -9.22
CA PRO A 374 -17.09 -14.15 -9.12
C PRO A 374 -16.65 -13.67 -10.50
N SER A 375 -16.21 -12.42 -10.55
CA SER A 375 -15.72 -11.80 -11.78
C SER A 375 -14.47 -10.98 -11.53
N ILE A 376 -13.50 -11.12 -12.42
CA ILE A 376 -12.21 -10.43 -12.37
C ILE A 376 -11.88 -9.83 -13.74
N MET A 377 -10.98 -8.85 -13.76
CA MET A 377 -10.37 -8.33 -14.98
C MET A 377 -8.91 -8.77 -15.07
N VAL A 378 -8.44 -9.09 -16.27
CA VAL A 378 -7.01 -9.24 -16.59
C VAL A 378 -6.54 -8.09 -17.49
N SER A 379 -5.22 -7.87 -17.54
CA SER A 379 -4.63 -6.88 -18.44
C SER A 379 -4.93 -7.20 -19.91
N GLN A 380 -4.82 -6.19 -20.79
CA GLN A 380 -4.96 -6.43 -22.23
C GLN A 380 -3.91 -7.43 -22.74
N ALA A 381 -2.68 -7.34 -22.24
CA ALA A 381 -1.58 -8.22 -22.64
C ALA A 381 -1.84 -9.67 -22.23
N ASP A 382 -2.21 -9.89 -20.96
CA ASP A 382 -2.51 -11.23 -20.43
C ASP A 382 -3.74 -11.81 -21.13
N GLY A 383 -4.81 -11.03 -21.27
CA GLY A 383 -6.00 -11.50 -21.97
C GLY A 383 -5.74 -11.89 -23.43
N ASN A 384 -4.85 -11.19 -24.14
CA ASN A 384 -4.45 -11.59 -25.49
C ASN A 384 -3.64 -12.89 -25.51
N LEU A 385 -2.74 -13.10 -24.54
CA LEU A 385 -2.02 -14.36 -24.36
C LEU A 385 -2.98 -15.52 -24.09
N LEU A 386 -3.94 -15.33 -23.18
CA LEU A 386 -4.94 -16.34 -22.83
C LEU A 386 -5.87 -16.66 -24.01
N LYS A 387 -6.33 -15.65 -24.74
CA LYS A 387 -7.17 -15.84 -25.94
C LYS A 387 -6.48 -16.68 -27.02
N ALA A 388 -5.16 -16.53 -27.18
CA ALA A 388 -4.40 -17.31 -28.15
C ALA A 388 -4.37 -18.82 -27.83
N GLU A 389 -4.60 -19.19 -26.56
CA GLU A 389 -4.51 -20.57 -26.07
C GLU A 389 -5.86 -21.28 -25.87
N LEU A 390 -6.99 -20.59 -26.12
CA LEU A 390 -8.33 -21.17 -25.94
C LEU A 390 -8.53 -22.50 -26.70
N ALA A 391 -8.01 -22.58 -27.93
CA ALA A 391 -8.09 -23.78 -28.75
C ALA A 391 -7.24 -24.95 -28.22
N ASN A 392 -6.29 -24.69 -27.33
CA ASN A 392 -5.38 -25.66 -26.74
C ASN A 392 -5.85 -26.17 -25.35
N GLY A 393 -7.05 -25.78 -24.91
CA GLY A 393 -7.62 -26.19 -23.62
C GLY A 393 -7.09 -25.35 -22.46
N LEU A 394 -7.54 -24.10 -22.39
CA LEU A 394 -7.22 -23.19 -21.30
C LEU A 394 -8.04 -23.55 -20.05
N PHE A 395 -7.37 -23.94 -18.97
CA PHE A 395 -7.99 -24.23 -17.68
C PHE A 395 -7.45 -23.28 -16.62
N ALA A 396 -8.35 -22.62 -15.88
CA ALA A 396 -7.97 -21.61 -14.91
C ALA A 396 -8.83 -21.65 -13.65
N SER A 397 -8.35 -20.98 -12.60
CA SER A 397 -9.02 -20.80 -11.32
C SER A 397 -9.05 -19.34 -10.92
N ILE A 398 -10.24 -18.82 -10.63
CA ILE A 398 -10.42 -17.52 -9.97
C ILE A 398 -10.38 -17.79 -8.47
N GLN A 399 -9.36 -17.26 -7.79
CA GLN A 399 -9.09 -17.58 -6.39
C GLN A 399 -8.28 -16.49 -5.68
N THR A 400 -8.21 -16.56 -4.36
CA THR A 400 -7.20 -15.80 -3.59
C THR A 400 -5.86 -16.52 -3.64
N SER A 401 -4.78 -15.76 -3.82
CA SER A 401 -3.41 -16.27 -3.81
C SER A 401 -3.07 -16.98 -2.50
N ALA A 402 -2.32 -18.08 -2.58
CA ALA A 402 -1.85 -18.79 -1.39
C ALA A 402 -0.65 -18.09 -0.71
N THR A 403 0.06 -17.22 -1.43
CA THR A 403 1.34 -16.66 -1.00
C THR A 403 1.41 -15.14 -1.11
N ARG A 404 0.74 -14.53 -2.10
CA ARG A 404 0.84 -13.10 -2.35
C ARG A 404 -0.21 -12.31 -1.56
N ARG A 405 0.23 -11.26 -0.86
CA ARG A 405 -0.66 -10.31 -0.19
C ARG A 405 -1.22 -9.31 -1.22
N ALA A 406 -2.45 -8.85 -1.02
CA ALA A 406 -3.04 -7.82 -1.86
C ALA A 406 -2.23 -6.53 -1.72
N GLY A 407 -1.89 -5.85 -2.82
CA GLY A 407 -1.05 -4.64 -2.78
C GLY A 407 0.42 -4.90 -2.49
N THR A 408 0.94 -6.12 -2.70
CA THR A 408 2.38 -6.43 -2.58
C THR A 408 2.95 -7.14 -3.80
N ASP A 409 4.27 -7.06 -3.95
CA ASP A 409 4.99 -7.98 -4.84
C ASP A 409 5.11 -9.40 -4.24
N ASP A 410 5.75 -10.31 -4.97
CA ASP A 410 5.96 -11.71 -4.55
C ASP A 410 6.88 -11.86 -3.32
N LEU A 411 7.60 -10.81 -2.93
CA LEU A 411 8.43 -10.76 -1.73
C LEU A 411 7.69 -10.16 -0.53
N GLY A 412 6.41 -9.79 -0.68
CA GLY A 412 5.60 -9.18 0.36
C GLY A 412 5.90 -7.69 0.58
N ARG A 413 6.57 -7.01 -0.37
CA ARG A 413 6.83 -5.58 -0.28
C ARG A 413 5.64 -4.78 -0.81
N PRO A 414 5.11 -3.79 -0.04
CA PRO A 414 3.99 -2.96 -0.48
C PRO A 414 4.27 -2.28 -1.82
N LEU A 415 3.31 -2.38 -2.74
CA LEU A 415 3.32 -1.67 -4.01
C LEU A 415 2.99 -0.19 -3.79
N VAL A 416 3.65 0.65 -4.57
CA VAL A 416 3.46 2.09 -4.60
C VAL A 416 2.72 2.45 -5.89
N TYR A 417 1.76 3.37 -5.81
CA TYR A 417 0.96 3.79 -6.94
C TYR A 417 1.79 4.53 -7.98
N THR A 418 2.00 3.89 -9.13
CA THR A 418 2.78 4.42 -10.26
C THR A 418 2.00 4.31 -11.57
N PRO A 419 0.89 5.09 -11.71
CA PRO A 419 0.01 4.99 -12.87
C PRO A 419 0.71 5.41 -14.17
N ASN A 420 0.20 4.90 -15.29
CA ASN A 420 0.59 5.33 -16.62
C ASN A 420 -0.68 5.73 -17.41
N PRO A 421 -0.86 7.01 -17.79
CA PRO A 421 0.10 8.12 -17.67
C PRO A 421 0.31 8.64 -16.24
N LEU A 422 1.36 9.43 -16.06
CA LEU A 422 1.70 10.12 -14.81
C LEU A 422 0.50 10.90 -14.26
N GLN A 423 0.20 10.74 -12.97
CA GLN A 423 -0.79 11.55 -12.27
C GLN A 423 -0.07 12.48 -11.29
N GLN A 424 -0.03 13.77 -11.62
CA GLN A 424 0.65 14.77 -10.79
C GLN A 424 0.03 14.83 -9.40
N GLY A 425 0.88 14.84 -8.37
CA GLY A 425 0.45 14.78 -6.97
C GLY A 425 0.14 13.38 -6.46
N SER A 426 -0.11 12.40 -7.34
CA SER A 426 -0.47 11.03 -6.93
C SER A 426 0.65 10.02 -7.13
N SER A 427 1.29 10.03 -8.30
CA SER A 427 2.38 9.10 -8.62
C SER A 427 3.44 9.11 -7.51
N VAL A 428 3.84 7.92 -7.09
CA VAL A 428 4.85 7.59 -6.06
C VAL A 428 4.57 8.05 -4.63
N SER A 429 3.49 8.79 -4.39
CA SER A 429 3.12 9.31 -3.07
C SER A 429 1.90 8.60 -2.48
N HIS A 430 1.52 7.44 -3.02
CA HIS A 430 0.37 6.65 -2.57
C HIS A 430 0.71 5.15 -2.55
N TRP A 431 0.01 4.41 -1.69
CA TRP A 431 -0.07 2.95 -1.81
C TRP A 431 -0.85 2.56 -3.07
N ASP A 432 -0.50 1.43 -3.67
CA ASP A 432 -1.19 0.93 -4.86
C ASP A 432 -2.63 0.49 -4.54
N THR A 433 -3.55 0.78 -5.46
CA THR A 433 -5.00 0.48 -5.33
C THR A 433 -5.34 -1.01 -5.39
N SER A 434 -4.35 -1.89 -5.54
CA SER A 434 -4.54 -3.34 -5.42
C SER A 434 -4.47 -3.84 -3.97
N ALA A 435 -4.26 -2.96 -2.99
CA ALA A 435 -4.30 -3.33 -1.58
C ALA A 435 -5.71 -3.76 -1.14
N MET A 436 -5.76 -4.71 -0.21
CA MET A 436 -7.01 -5.17 0.40
C MET A 436 -6.72 -5.59 1.85
N PRO A 437 -7.42 -5.04 2.86
CA PRO A 437 -8.37 -3.93 2.75
C PRO A 437 -7.72 -2.65 2.18
N ASN A 438 -8.53 -1.68 1.76
CA ASN A 438 -7.98 -0.46 1.20
C ASN A 438 -7.18 0.32 2.25
N LEU A 439 -6.19 1.06 1.77
CA LEU A 439 -5.24 1.81 2.58
C LEU A 439 -5.55 3.32 2.56
N LEU A 440 -5.34 3.98 3.70
CA LEU A 440 -5.52 5.41 3.95
C LEU A 440 -4.80 6.27 2.92
N MET A 441 -3.56 5.91 2.55
CA MET A 441 -2.76 6.65 1.57
C MET A 441 -2.89 6.08 0.15
N GLU A 442 -4.05 5.53 -0.23
CA GLU A 442 -4.41 5.30 -1.63
C GLU A 442 -4.83 6.59 -2.34
N PRO A 443 -4.72 6.69 -3.68
CA PRO A 443 -5.01 7.91 -4.43
C PRO A 443 -6.50 8.32 -4.45
N ALA A 444 -7.39 7.53 -3.83
CA ALA A 444 -8.81 7.81 -3.69
C ALA A 444 -9.30 7.31 -2.32
N ILE A 445 -10.31 7.97 -1.77
CA ILE A 445 -10.93 7.54 -0.50
C ILE A 445 -11.91 6.40 -0.75
N ASN A 446 -11.77 5.35 0.05
CA ASN A 446 -12.60 4.15 -0.01
C ASN A 446 -13.53 4.05 1.21
N SER A 447 -14.68 3.37 1.03
CA SER A 447 -15.73 3.29 2.05
C SER A 447 -15.40 2.39 3.25
N ASP A 448 -14.36 1.57 3.16
CA ASP A 448 -13.88 0.69 4.22
C ASP A 448 -12.78 1.32 5.09
N LEU A 449 -12.41 2.58 4.84
CA LEU A 449 -11.53 3.37 5.69
C LEU A 449 -12.26 3.82 6.96
N ALA A 450 -11.56 3.77 8.09
CA ALA A 450 -12.11 4.07 9.41
C ALA A 450 -11.29 5.15 10.15
N HIS A 451 -11.92 5.81 11.12
CA HIS A 451 -11.30 6.92 11.88
C HIS A 451 -10.29 6.49 12.94
N ASN A 452 -10.24 5.20 13.29
CA ASN A 452 -9.60 4.71 14.52
C ASN A 452 -8.27 3.97 14.30
N GLY A 453 -7.68 4.06 13.12
CA GLY A 453 -6.39 3.43 12.85
C GLY A 453 -5.71 4.04 11.63
N VAL A 454 -4.39 4.14 11.73
CA VAL A 454 -3.53 4.28 10.55
C VAL A 454 -3.02 2.89 10.21
N ASP A 455 -3.04 2.59 8.93
CA ASP A 455 -2.74 1.30 8.32
C ASP A 455 -1.21 1.12 8.11
N LEU A 456 -0.77 0.61 6.96
CA LEU A 456 0.64 0.54 6.56
C LEU A 456 1.37 1.88 6.62
N THR A 457 0.64 2.99 6.58
CA THR A 457 1.18 4.35 6.70
C THR A 457 1.90 4.55 8.04
N LEU A 458 1.47 3.87 9.12
CA LEU A 458 2.19 3.90 10.39
C LEU A 458 3.56 3.24 10.30
N GLY A 459 3.61 2.08 9.63
CA GLY A 459 4.85 1.37 9.34
C GLY A 459 5.80 2.26 8.53
N ALA A 460 5.29 2.90 7.47
CA ALA A 460 6.06 3.88 6.71
C ALA A 460 6.57 5.02 7.59
N PHE A 461 5.74 5.60 8.47
CA PHE A 461 6.20 6.66 9.38
C PHE A 461 7.23 6.22 10.42
N ARG A 462 7.20 4.97 10.88
CA ARG A 462 8.31 4.38 11.64
C ARG A 462 9.58 4.34 10.79
N ASP A 463 9.47 3.88 9.55
CA ASP A 463 10.57 3.84 8.61
C ASP A 463 11.08 5.25 8.25
N LEU A 464 10.26 6.31 8.28
CA LEU A 464 10.74 7.69 8.06
C LEU A 464 11.44 8.29 9.29
N GLY A 465 11.32 7.66 10.47
CA GLY A 465 11.98 8.10 11.69
C GLY A 465 11.08 8.92 12.63
N TRP A 466 9.76 8.85 12.48
CA TRP A 466 8.84 9.45 13.44
C TRP A 466 8.98 8.83 14.84
N PHE A 467 9.33 7.54 14.95
CA PHE A 467 9.42 6.82 16.23
C PHE A 467 10.87 6.63 16.70
N PHE A 468 11.11 6.73 18.02
CA PHE A 468 12.44 6.48 18.59
C PHE A 468 12.86 5.01 18.39
N GLY A 469 14.11 4.78 17.97
CA GLY A 469 14.66 3.44 17.76
C GLY A 469 14.32 2.80 16.40
N ALA A 470 13.49 3.44 15.59
CA ALA A 470 13.32 3.08 14.18
C ALA A 470 14.36 3.86 13.36
N SER A 471 15.35 3.17 12.80
CA SER A 471 16.39 3.81 11.98
C SER A 471 15.85 4.08 10.57
N PRO A 472 15.86 5.33 10.08
CA PRO A 472 15.07 5.70 8.91
C PRO A 472 15.72 5.40 7.55
N VAL A 473 16.61 4.41 7.45
CA VAL A 473 17.42 4.21 6.24
C VAL A 473 17.55 2.75 5.80
N PRO A 474 17.09 2.42 4.58
CA PRO A 474 17.79 2.23 3.33
C PRO A 474 19.21 1.70 3.28
N GLY A 475 19.92 1.39 4.37
CA GLY A 475 21.33 0.99 4.28
C GLY A 475 22.36 2.11 4.38
N ALA A 476 22.26 2.99 5.37
CA ALA A 476 23.39 3.77 5.86
C ALA A 476 23.57 3.46 7.35
N GLY A 477 24.53 2.57 7.65
CA GLY A 477 24.59 1.77 8.86
C GLY A 477 24.29 0.33 8.47
N SER A 478 25.32 -0.51 8.45
CA SER A 478 25.29 -1.91 8.03
C SER A 478 23.98 -2.58 8.44
N ARG A 479 23.17 -3.04 7.48
CA ARG A 479 21.94 -3.79 7.81
C ARG A 479 22.33 -5.20 8.22
N TRP A 480 21.59 -5.81 9.15
CA TRP A 480 21.66 -7.25 9.29
C TRP A 480 21.18 -7.87 7.98
N ALA A 481 22.01 -8.68 7.32
CA ALA A 481 21.65 -9.32 6.07
C ALA A 481 22.22 -10.74 6.03
N LEU A 482 21.39 -11.73 5.70
CA LEU A 482 21.85 -13.08 5.37
C LEU A 482 21.63 -13.30 3.88
N ARG A 483 22.72 -13.30 3.09
CA ARG A 483 22.65 -13.44 1.63
C ARG A 483 22.48 -14.90 1.24
N GLN A 484 21.94 -15.13 0.05
CA GLN A 484 21.90 -16.45 -0.58
C GLN A 484 23.33 -16.99 -0.77
N ASN A 485 23.56 -18.27 -0.44
CA ASN A 485 24.87 -18.90 -0.60
C ASN A 485 25.26 -18.99 -2.08
N ALA A 486 26.55 -18.84 -2.38
CA ALA A 486 27.07 -18.89 -3.75
C ALA A 486 28.29 -19.82 -3.85
N PRO A 487 28.31 -20.79 -4.79
CA PRO A 487 27.21 -21.15 -5.70
C PRO A 487 26.01 -21.82 -4.99
N ASN A 488 24.85 -21.85 -5.63
CA ASN A 488 23.68 -22.66 -5.24
C ASN A 488 22.88 -23.08 -6.51
N PRO A 489 22.74 -24.37 -6.84
CA PRO A 489 23.30 -25.54 -6.15
C PRO A 489 24.84 -25.55 -6.12
N PHE A 490 25.43 -26.28 -5.18
CA PHE A 490 26.89 -26.34 -5.01
C PHE A 490 27.44 -27.75 -4.91
N ASN A 491 28.73 -27.92 -5.23
CA ASN A 491 29.49 -29.17 -5.09
C ASN A 491 31.01 -28.89 -4.99
N PRO A 492 31.73 -29.34 -3.94
CA PRO A 492 31.23 -29.75 -2.63
C PRO A 492 31.06 -28.55 -1.67
N SER A 493 31.48 -27.34 -2.06
CA SER A 493 31.52 -26.17 -1.17
C SER A 493 30.73 -24.97 -1.67
N THR A 494 30.23 -24.17 -0.74
CA THR A 494 29.54 -22.90 -1.00
C THR A 494 29.96 -21.84 0.02
N THR A 495 29.83 -20.58 -0.37
CA THR A 495 30.11 -19.44 0.50
C THR A 495 28.81 -18.80 0.96
N ILE A 496 28.66 -18.64 2.28
CA ILE A 496 27.56 -17.96 2.93
C ILE A 496 28.06 -16.57 3.35
N SER A 497 27.48 -15.53 2.77
CA SER A 497 27.82 -14.14 3.07
C SER A 497 26.74 -13.48 3.91
N PHE A 498 27.12 -12.72 4.92
CA PHE A 498 26.19 -11.99 5.77
C PHE A 498 26.78 -10.67 6.26
N THR A 499 25.92 -9.76 6.68
CA THR A 499 26.30 -8.46 7.24
C THR A 499 25.74 -8.37 8.65
N LEU A 500 26.55 -7.97 9.62
CA LEU A 500 26.10 -7.68 10.99
C LEU A 500 25.95 -6.17 11.16
N ALA A 501 24.82 -5.74 11.72
CA ALA A 501 24.56 -4.31 11.92
C ALA A 501 25.35 -3.72 13.08
N GLU A 502 25.59 -4.53 14.10
CA GLU A 502 26.35 -4.21 15.30
C GLU A 502 27.22 -5.41 15.67
N ALA A 503 28.25 -5.17 16.48
CA ALA A 503 29.08 -6.24 17.02
C ALA A 503 28.26 -7.04 18.05
N GLY A 504 28.34 -8.37 18.01
CA GLY A 504 27.50 -9.20 18.88
C GLY A 504 27.77 -10.69 18.81
N ALA A 505 27.22 -11.40 19.81
CA ALA A 505 27.23 -12.86 19.84
C ALA A 505 26.42 -13.41 18.66
N THR A 506 27.10 -14.11 17.76
CA THR A 506 26.58 -14.56 16.49
C THR A 506 26.70 -16.08 16.36
N GLU A 507 25.62 -16.73 15.94
CA GLU A 507 25.64 -18.14 15.53
C GLU A 507 25.18 -18.29 14.08
N LEU A 508 25.94 -19.06 13.30
CA LEU A 508 25.55 -19.52 11.96
C LEU A 508 25.51 -21.04 11.97
N GLN A 509 24.33 -21.62 11.73
CA GLN A 509 24.09 -23.06 11.82
C GLN A 509 23.45 -23.60 10.54
N VAL A 510 23.79 -24.83 10.17
CA VAL A 510 23.20 -25.56 9.03
C VAL A 510 22.26 -26.65 9.54
N PHE A 511 21.11 -26.81 8.90
CA PHE A 511 20.06 -27.77 9.25
C PHE A 511 19.65 -28.61 8.06
N ASN A 512 19.21 -29.84 8.31
CA ASN A 512 18.53 -30.67 7.30
C ASN A 512 17.02 -30.39 7.26
N VAL A 513 16.31 -31.00 6.32
CA VAL A 513 14.84 -30.85 6.16
C VAL A 513 14.01 -31.31 7.36
N ARG A 514 14.61 -32.04 8.31
CA ARG A 514 13.95 -32.47 9.57
C ARG A 514 14.22 -31.50 10.72
N GLY A 515 14.87 -30.36 10.45
CA GLY A 515 15.26 -29.37 11.46
C GLY A 515 16.42 -29.81 12.35
N GLN A 516 17.10 -30.92 12.03
CA GLN A 516 18.26 -31.37 12.80
C GLN A 516 19.48 -30.52 12.44
N ASN A 517 20.20 -30.04 13.45
CA ASN A 517 21.46 -29.33 13.25
C ASN A 517 22.49 -30.29 12.65
N VAL A 518 23.08 -29.87 11.52
CA VAL A 518 24.06 -30.61 10.74
C VAL A 518 25.47 -30.10 11.04
N ARG A 519 25.64 -28.78 11.09
CA ARG A 519 26.95 -28.15 11.25
C ARG A 519 26.80 -26.78 11.91
N LYS A 520 27.60 -26.48 12.92
CA LYS A 520 27.80 -25.11 13.41
C LYS A 520 29.00 -24.47 12.69
N LEU A 521 28.75 -23.39 11.95
CA LEU A 521 29.76 -22.69 11.14
C LEU A 521 30.38 -21.51 11.88
N VAL A 522 29.58 -20.80 12.68
CA VAL A 522 30.02 -19.68 13.53
C VAL A 522 29.40 -19.83 14.91
N ALA A 523 30.18 -19.55 15.95
CA ALA A 523 29.73 -19.51 17.34
C ALA A 523 30.64 -18.58 18.16
N GLY A 524 30.30 -17.29 18.25
CA GLY A 524 31.12 -16.34 19.00
C GLY A 524 30.78 -14.88 18.72
N GLY A 525 31.53 -13.97 19.35
CA GLY A 525 31.41 -12.54 19.08
C GLY A 525 32.03 -12.18 17.72
N LEU A 526 31.26 -11.48 16.89
CA LEU A 526 31.72 -10.92 15.63
C LEU A 526 31.53 -9.40 15.64
N GLU A 527 32.43 -8.67 14.98
CA GLU A 527 32.33 -7.22 14.78
C GLU A 527 31.21 -6.88 13.77
N ALA A 528 30.71 -5.65 13.83
CA ALA A 528 29.81 -5.13 12.80
C ALA A 528 30.49 -5.15 11.42
N GLY A 529 29.72 -5.38 10.35
CA GLY A 529 30.23 -5.39 8.97
C GLY A 529 29.99 -6.69 8.22
N ASP A 530 30.60 -6.83 7.05
CA ASP A 530 30.46 -7.98 6.17
C ASP A 530 31.33 -9.17 6.62
N HIS A 531 30.74 -10.35 6.58
CA HIS A 531 31.35 -11.64 6.91
C HIS A 531 31.05 -12.66 5.83
N SER A 532 31.94 -13.64 5.71
CA SER A 532 31.84 -14.70 4.71
C SER A 532 32.37 -16.01 5.29
N VAL A 533 31.58 -17.07 5.19
CA VAL A 533 31.91 -18.39 5.75
C VAL A 533 31.64 -19.48 4.73
N THR A 534 32.62 -20.36 4.52
CA THR A 534 32.48 -21.49 3.60
C THR A 534 31.94 -22.72 4.32
N TRP A 535 30.95 -23.37 3.72
CA TRP A 535 30.54 -24.72 4.09
C TRP A 535 30.97 -25.72 3.01
N ASP A 536 31.53 -26.85 3.41
CA ASP A 536 32.14 -27.87 2.55
C ASP A 536 31.29 -29.16 2.42
N GLY A 537 30.02 -29.10 2.82
CA GLY A 537 29.11 -30.24 2.77
C GLY A 537 29.42 -31.33 3.80
N ARG A 538 30.00 -30.97 4.95
CA ARG A 538 30.24 -31.88 6.08
C ARG A 538 29.43 -31.52 7.33
N ASP A 539 29.18 -32.52 8.17
CA ASP A 539 28.58 -32.35 9.50
C ASP A 539 29.63 -32.01 10.58
N ASP A 540 29.20 -31.81 11.83
CA ASP A 540 30.09 -31.52 12.97
C ASP A 540 31.14 -32.62 13.25
N SER A 541 30.89 -33.87 12.84
CA SER A 541 31.85 -34.99 12.96
C SER A 541 32.91 -35.02 11.86
N GLY A 542 32.76 -34.17 10.83
CA GLY A 542 33.62 -34.14 9.65
C GLY A 542 33.22 -35.15 8.57
N ALA A 543 32.10 -35.85 8.74
CA ALA A 543 31.56 -36.75 7.72
C ALA A 543 30.83 -35.96 6.62
N ARG A 544 30.89 -36.43 5.38
CA ARG A 544 30.16 -35.82 4.26
C ARG A 544 28.66 -36.10 4.38
N VAL A 545 27.84 -35.08 4.18
CA VAL A 545 26.39 -35.24 4.18
C VAL A 545 25.84 -35.64 2.80
N PRO A 546 24.65 -36.27 2.70
CA PRO A 546 24.05 -36.62 1.42
C PRO A 546 23.69 -35.40 0.55
N SER A 547 23.59 -35.58 -0.77
CA SER A 547 22.98 -34.56 -1.65
C SER A 547 21.54 -34.28 -1.20
N GLY A 548 21.10 -33.05 -1.32
CA GLY A 548 19.76 -32.66 -0.89
C GLY A 548 19.64 -31.20 -0.49
N VAL A 549 18.47 -30.86 0.04
CA VAL A 549 18.16 -29.52 0.54
C VAL A 549 18.61 -29.38 1.99
N TYR A 550 19.28 -28.27 2.26
CA TYR A 550 19.68 -27.83 3.59
C TYR A 550 19.25 -26.39 3.81
N PHE A 551 19.18 -25.99 5.07
CA PHE A 551 18.91 -24.61 5.48
C PHE A 551 20.07 -24.09 6.31
N TYR A 552 20.35 -22.79 6.27
CA TYR A 552 21.27 -22.16 7.19
C TYR A 552 20.61 -20.98 7.88
N LYS A 553 20.82 -20.89 9.20
CA LYS A 553 20.23 -19.89 10.08
C LYS A 553 21.33 -19.04 10.70
N LEU A 554 21.19 -17.73 10.62
CA LEU A 554 22.03 -16.74 11.29
C LEU A 554 21.24 -16.13 12.46
N THR A 555 21.79 -16.14 13.66
CA THR A 555 21.24 -15.43 14.82
C THR A 555 22.29 -14.52 15.41
N SER A 556 21.95 -13.25 15.64
CA SER A 556 22.83 -12.29 16.31
C SER A 556 22.00 -11.17 16.95
N GLY A 557 22.10 -11.00 18.27
CA GLY A 557 21.22 -10.10 19.01
C GLY A 557 19.74 -10.49 18.84
N SER A 558 18.91 -9.55 18.37
CA SER A 558 17.51 -9.79 18.01
C SER A 558 17.30 -10.26 16.57
N PHE A 559 18.35 -10.28 15.74
CA PHE A 559 18.27 -10.68 14.35
C PHE A 559 18.27 -12.21 14.21
N GLU A 560 17.34 -12.71 13.40
CA GLU A 560 17.27 -14.09 12.94
C GLU A 560 17.01 -14.12 11.43
N GLY A 561 17.89 -14.78 10.67
CA GLY A 561 17.74 -15.00 9.23
C GLY A 561 17.86 -16.47 8.88
N LEU A 562 17.05 -16.95 7.94
CA LEU A 562 17.06 -18.34 7.46
C LEU A 562 17.08 -18.37 5.93
N GLN A 563 17.93 -19.20 5.34
CA GLN A 563 18.06 -19.35 3.89
C GLN A 563 18.21 -20.81 3.48
N ARG A 564 17.84 -21.14 2.24
CA ARG A 564 17.84 -22.50 1.70
C ARG A 564 19.02 -22.70 0.74
N MET A 565 19.67 -23.87 0.80
CA MET A 565 20.75 -24.27 -0.12
C MET A 565 20.60 -25.71 -0.62
N VAL A 566 21.16 -26.01 -1.79
CA VAL A 566 21.09 -27.33 -2.44
C VAL A 566 22.50 -27.87 -2.67
N LEU A 567 22.82 -28.99 -2.01
CA LEU A 567 24.07 -29.72 -2.22
C LEU A 567 23.88 -30.79 -3.29
N LEU A 568 24.70 -30.75 -4.34
CA LEU A 568 24.81 -31.77 -5.37
C LEU A 568 26.11 -32.56 -5.19
N LYS A 569 26.09 -33.84 -5.54
CA LYS A 569 27.30 -34.69 -5.57
C LYS A 569 27.82 -34.83 -6.98
#